data_AF-A0A4Y2DFC1-F1
#
_entry.id   AF-A0A4Y2DFC1-F1
#
_cell.length_a   1.000
_cell.length_b   1.000
_cell.length_c   1.000
_cell.angle_alpha   90.00
_cell.angle_beta   90.00
_cell.angle_gamma   90.00
#
_symmetry.space_group_name_H-M   'P 1'
#
loop_
_entity.id
_entity.type
_entity.pdbx_description
1 polymer ?
#
loop_
_entity_poly.entity_id
_entity_poly.type
_entity_poly.pdbx_seq_one_letter_code
_entity_poly.pdbx_strand_id
1 'polypeptide(L)'
;MCKCKDVTEWQKGANVFGRAHGHTVSEVSGFVGVSQRTVQCVYKQWCNTRGHETERQNCGRKKILTERDRRRVSRLVNQNRFQTNCCSQ
;
A
#
# COMPACT_ATOMS: atom_id res chain seq x y z
N MET A 1 -9.22 4.94 14.51
CA MET A 1 -8.82 3.52 14.58
C MET A 1 -9.74 2.80 15.56
N CYS A 2 -10.46 1.74 15.16
CA CYS A 2 -11.24 0.97 16.13
C CYS A 2 -10.27 0.35 17.15
N LYS A 3 -10.47 0.57 18.44
CA LYS A 3 -9.86 -0.27 19.48
C LYS A 3 -10.56 -1.62 19.42
N CYS A 4 -10.11 -2.51 18.55
CA CYS A 4 -10.47 -3.91 18.68
C CYS A 4 -9.95 -4.33 20.06
N LYS A 5 -10.82 -4.83 20.94
CA LYS A 5 -10.40 -5.56 22.17
C LYS A 5 -9.36 -6.62 21.79
N ASP A 6 -8.64 -7.20 22.73
CA ASP A 6 -7.69 -8.29 22.46
C ASP A 6 -8.39 -9.48 21.75
N VAL A 7 -8.40 -9.44 20.41
CA VAL A 7 -8.93 -10.50 19.55
C VAL A 7 -7.77 -11.43 19.29
N THR A 8 -7.95 -12.71 19.62
CA THR A 8 -6.93 -13.73 19.35
C THR A 8 -6.68 -13.89 17.85
N GLU A 9 -5.49 -14.34 17.46
CA GLU A 9 -5.17 -14.59 16.04
C GLU A 9 -6.13 -15.59 15.41
N TRP A 10 -6.56 -16.61 16.17
CA TRP A 10 -7.59 -17.55 15.72
C TRP A 10 -8.92 -16.84 15.41
N GLN A 11 -9.40 -15.97 16.32
CA GLN A 11 -10.65 -15.23 16.11
C GLN A 11 -10.54 -14.29 14.90
N LYS A 12 -9.39 -13.65 14.68
CA LYS A 12 -9.16 -12.82 13.48
C LYS A 12 -9.22 -13.66 12.21
N GLY A 13 -8.56 -14.82 12.20
CA GLY A 13 -8.56 -15.75 11.07
C GLY A 13 -9.96 -16.26 10.74
N ALA A 14 -10.70 -16.73 11.75
CA ALA A 14 -12.08 -17.19 11.60
C ALA A 14 -13.01 -16.08 11.09
N ASN A 15 -12.79 -14.84 11.53
CA ASN A 15 -13.53 -13.68 11.05
C ASN A 15 -13.35 -13.42 9.56
N VAL A 16 -12.08 -13.34 9.14
CA VAL A 16 -11.68 -13.11 7.76
C VAL A 16 -12.19 -14.23 6.88
N PHE A 17 -12.00 -15.49 7.30
CA PHE A 17 -12.50 -16.67 6.60
C PHE A 17 -14.01 -16.57 6.36
N GLY A 18 -14.80 -16.37 7.42
CA GLY A 18 -16.26 -16.32 7.31
C GLY A 18 -16.75 -15.18 6.42
N ARG A 19 -16.18 -13.98 6.58
CA ARG A 19 -16.55 -12.82 5.76
C ARG A 19 -16.12 -12.95 4.31
N ALA A 20 -14.97 -13.57 4.02
CA ALA A 20 -14.51 -13.82 2.65
C ALA A 20 -15.37 -14.87 1.92
N HIS A 21 -16.00 -15.80 2.65
CA HIS A 21 -16.92 -16.80 2.10
C HIS A 21 -18.38 -16.30 1.98
N GLY A 22 -18.64 -15.03 2.27
CA GLY A 22 -19.96 -14.42 2.09
C GLY A 22 -20.90 -14.57 3.30
N HIS A 23 -20.44 -15.09 4.44
CA HIS A 23 -21.26 -15.14 5.65
C HIS A 23 -21.58 -13.74 6.18
N THR A 24 -22.77 -13.60 6.76
CA THR A 24 -23.24 -12.36 7.35
C THR A 24 -22.43 -12.01 8.60
N VAL A 25 -22.43 -10.72 8.96
CA VAL A 25 -21.71 -10.24 10.16
C VAL A 25 -22.25 -10.91 11.43
N SER A 26 -23.57 -11.13 11.48
CA SER A 26 -24.24 -11.78 12.62
C SER A 26 -23.82 -13.24 12.78
N GLU A 27 -23.80 -14.01 11.69
CA GLU A 27 -23.36 -15.43 11.71
C GLU A 27 -21.92 -15.56 12.19
N VAL A 28 -21.01 -14.74 11.63
CA VAL A 28 -19.59 -14.75 12.03
C VAL A 28 -19.43 -14.29 13.49
N SER A 29 -20.21 -13.29 13.93
CA SER A 29 -20.16 -12.81 15.32
C SER A 29 -20.59 -13.89 16.31
N GLY A 30 -21.64 -14.65 16.00
CA GLY A 30 -22.14 -15.74 16.82
C GLY A 30 -21.18 -16.92 16.84
N PHE A 31 -20.58 -17.27 15.70
CA PHE A 31 -19.62 -18.37 15.59
C PHE A 31 -18.31 -18.07 16.34
N VAL A 32 -17.73 -16.88 16.15
CA VAL A 32 -16.43 -16.50 16.72
C VAL A 32 -16.57 -16.02 18.18
N GLY A 33 -17.79 -15.69 18.62
CA GLY A 33 -18.05 -15.16 19.96
C GLY A 33 -17.53 -13.74 20.18
N VAL A 34 -17.47 -12.93 19.12
CA VAL A 34 -16.99 -11.54 19.17
C VAL A 34 -18.07 -10.57 18.72
N SER A 35 -18.04 -9.34 19.22
CA SER A 35 -19.04 -8.33 18.84
C SER A 35 -19.06 -8.10 17.32
N GLN A 36 -20.24 -7.83 16.75
CA GLN A 36 -20.39 -7.47 15.32
C GLN A 36 -19.50 -6.28 14.92
N ARG A 37 -19.27 -5.33 15.84
CA ARG A 37 -18.35 -4.21 15.63
C ARG A 37 -16.91 -4.69 15.48
N THR A 38 -16.49 -5.65 16.30
CA THR A 38 -15.17 -6.28 16.18
C THR A 38 -15.02 -6.98 14.82
N VAL A 39 -16.04 -7.73 14.39
CA VAL A 39 -16.07 -8.37 13.06
C VAL A 39 -15.84 -7.35 11.95
N GLN A 40 -16.61 -6.25 11.97
CA GLN A 40 -16.47 -5.21 10.96
C GLN A 40 -15.10 -4.52 10.99
N CYS A 41 -14.54 -4.22 12.17
CA CYS A 41 -13.25 -3.55 12.26
C CYS A 41 -12.10 -4.47 11.80
N VAL A 42 -12.12 -5.76 12.17
CA VAL A 42 -11.12 -6.76 11.70
C VAL A 42 -11.21 -6.94 10.19
N TYR A 43 -12.43 -7.11 9.65
CA TYR A 43 -12.62 -7.27 8.20
C TYR A 43 -12.17 -6.04 7.41
N LYS A 44 -12.52 -4.83 7.87
CA LYS A 44 -12.04 -3.57 7.26
C LYS A 44 -10.52 -3.46 7.29
N GLN A 45 -9.90 -3.81 8.41
CA GLN A 45 -8.44 -3.79 8.54
C GLN A 45 -7.79 -4.77 7.56
N TRP A 46 -8.33 -5.99 7.43
CA TRP A 46 -7.87 -6.96 6.44
C TRP A 46 -8.05 -6.48 5.00
N CYS A 47 -9.21 -5.88 4.63
CA CYS A 47 -9.41 -5.33 3.27
C CYS A 47 -8.40 -4.21 2.95
N ASN A 48 -8.11 -3.34 3.93
CA ASN A 48 -7.14 -2.26 3.76
C ASN A 48 -5.72 -2.80 3.55
N THR A 49 -5.32 -3.83 4.30
CA THR A 49 -4.00 -4.45 4.10
C THR A 49 -3.94 -5.20 2.77
N ARG A 50 -4.99 -5.95 2.42
CA ARG A 50 -5.06 -6.75 1.19
C ARG A 50 -5.06 -5.90 -0.10
N GLY A 51 -5.57 -4.67 -0.05
CA GLY A 51 -5.54 -3.73 -1.18
C GLY A 51 -4.20 -3.02 -1.37
N HIS A 52 -3.36 -2.96 -0.34
CA HIS A 52 -2.10 -2.20 -0.35
C HIS A 52 -0.84 -3.06 -0.43
N GLU A 53 -0.92 -4.38 -0.21
CA GLU A 53 0.12 -5.35 -0.57
C GLU A 53 0.16 -5.60 -2.08
N THR A 54 0.18 -4.55 -2.88
CA THR A 54 0.79 -4.69 -4.20
C THR A 54 2.28 -4.51 -4.01
N GLU A 55 3.11 -5.36 -4.61
CA GLU A 55 4.58 -5.21 -4.68
C GLU A 55 5.04 -3.80 -5.07
N ARG A 56 4.13 -2.98 -5.61
CA ARG A 56 4.27 -1.54 -5.85
C ARG A 56 4.71 -0.73 -4.63
N GLN A 57 4.47 -1.16 -3.40
CA GLN A 57 4.99 -0.45 -2.21
C GLN A 57 6.53 -0.44 -2.17
N ASN A 58 7.18 -1.48 -2.71
CA ASN A 58 8.64 -1.57 -2.82
C ASN A 58 9.16 -1.11 -4.20
N CYS A 59 8.25 -0.82 -5.14
CA CYS A 59 8.62 -0.24 -6.41
C CYS A 59 8.69 1.28 -6.24
N GLY A 60 9.89 1.82 -6.06
CA GLY A 60 10.10 3.27 -6.18
C GLY A 60 9.52 3.80 -7.51
N ARG A 61 9.29 5.12 -7.60
CA ARG A 61 8.75 5.77 -8.81
C ARG A 61 9.51 5.28 -10.05
N LYS A 62 8.78 4.68 -11.02
CA LYS A 62 9.35 4.25 -12.30
C LYS A 62 10.07 5.45 -12.93
N LYS A 63 11.38 5.33 -13.15
CA LYS A 63 12.19 6.34 -13.82
C LYS A 63 12.26 5.98 -15.30
N ILE A 64 11.97 6.96 -16.17
CA ILE A 64 12.09 6.82 -17.63
C ILE A 64 13.56 6.64 -18.04
N LEU A 65 14.46 7.23 -17.27
CA LEU A 65 15.90 7.25 -17.52
C LEU A 65 16.65 6.50 -16.42
N THR A 66 17.69 5.76 -16.80
CA THR A 66 18.63 5.22 -15.81
C THR A 66 19.42 6.35 -15.17
N GLU A 67 20.07 6.09 -14.03
CA GLU A 67 20.92 7.11 -13.39
C GLU A 67 22.10 7.54 -14.28
N ARG A 68 22.61 6.62 -15.12
CA ARG A 68 23.63 6.92 -16.13
C ARG A 68 23.11 7.90 -17.18
N ASP A 69 21.87 7.69 -17.66
CA ASP A 69 21.26 8.56 -18.65
C ASP A 69 20.98 9.95 -18.07
N ARG A 70 20.52 10.04 -16.82
CA ARG A 70 20.39 11.33 -16.10
C ARG A 70 21.71 12.09 -16.05
N ARG A 71 22.82 11.42 -15.71
CA ARG A 71 24.15 12.05 -15.69
C ARG A 71 24.56 12.54 -17.08
N ARG A 72 24.26 11.76 -18.13
CA ARG A 72 24.56 12.16 -19.52
C ARG A 72 23.76 13.39 -19.95
N VAL A 73 22.46 13.41 -19.70
CA VAL A 73 21.59 14.56 -19.98
C VAL A 73 22.07 15.80 -19.23
N SER A 74 22.42 15.65 -17.94
CA SER A 74 22.89 16.77 -17.13
C SER A 74 24.20 17.37 -17.68
N ARG A 75 25.12 16.55 -18.19
CA ARG A 75 26.36 17.04 -18.83
C ARG A 75 26.06 17.79 -20.13
N LEU A 76 25.18 17.25 -20.97
CA LEU A 76 24.79 17.90 -22.22
C LEU A 76 24.13 19.25 -21.96
N VAL A 77 23.21 19.33 -21.01
CA VAL A 77 22.56 20.59 -20.61
C VAL A 77 23.57 21.61 -20.11
N ASN A 78 24.53 21.19 -19.27
CA ASN A 78 25.57 22.10 -18.79
C ASN A 78 26.50 22.56 -19.91
N GLN A 79 26.95 21.67 -20.80
CA GLN A 79 27.76 22.05 -21.96
C GLN A 79 27.02 23.06 -22.86
N ASN A 80 25.73 22.86 -23.08
CA ASN A 80 24.92 23.76 -23.90
C ASN A 80 24.78 25.15 -23.24
N ARG A 81 24.59 25.20 -21.91
CA ARG A 81 24.61 26.46 -21.14
C ARG A 81 25.95 27.20 -21.24
N PHE A 82 27.07 26.48 -21.15
CA PHE A 82 28.38 27.09 -21.30
C PHE A 82 28.60 27.62 -22.72
N GLN A 83 28.19 26.89 -23.76
CA GLN A 83 28.28 27.37 -25.14
C GLN A 83 27.41 28.61 -25.41
N THR A 84 26.17 28.61 -24.93
CA THR A 84 25.27 29.77 -25.10
C THR A 84 25.77 31.01 -24.34
N ASN A 85 26.40 30.85 -23.18
CA ASN A 85 27.01 31.95 -22.45
C ASN A 85 28.32 32.46 -23.10
N CYS A 86 29.09 31.59 -23.77
CA CYS A 86 30.33 31.99 -24.45
C CYS A 86 30.10 32.70 -25.79
N CYS A 87 28.97 32.49 -26.47
CA CYS A 87 28.63 33.20 -27.71
C CYS A 87 27.92 34.55 -27.47
N SER A 88 27.73 34.95 -26.21
CA SER A 88 27.05 36.22 -25.83
C SER A 88 28.02 37.32 -25.37
N GLN A 89 29.34 37.09 -25.47
CA GLN A 89 30.41 38.06 -25.19
C GLN A 89 31.09 38.51 -26.48
#